data_AF-A0A3M7PH33-F1
#
_entry.id   AF-A0A3M7PH33-F1
#
_cell.length_a   1.000
_cell.length_b   1.000
_cell.length_c   1.000
_cell.angle_alpha   90.00
_cell.angle_beta   90.00
_cell.angle_gamma   90.00
#
_symmetry.space_group_name_H-M   'P 1'
#
loop_
_entity.id
_entity.type
_entity.pdbx_description
1 polymer ?
#
loop_
_entity_poly.entity_id
_entity_poly.type
_entity_poly.pdbx_seq_one_letter_code
_entity_poly.pdbx_strand_id
1 'polypeptide(L)'
;MRLLLALSLLLFVRCNDNFDSYFESASWIDRNGVVALSIFHKTIAYDKVEAAFKELETRFSSDVQWKNRDALYMQFLCHVNFAPAKNPWNIEPHRVTTSYLQHILNACNPPRKYYYYV
;
A
#
# COMPACT_ATOMS: atom_id res chain seq x y z
N MET A 1 49.43 24.14 -14.21
CA MET A 1 48.70 23.86 -12.94
C MET A 1 47.45 23.07 -13.30
N ARG A 2 47.48 21.73 -13.13
CA ARG A 2 46.36 20.84 -13.48
C ARG A 2 45.31 20.90 -12.36
N LEU A 3 44.13 21.41 -12.68
CA LEU A 3 42.98 21.39 -11.77
C LEU A 3 42.43 19.95 -11.73
N LEU A 4 42.56 19.27 -10.60
CA LEU A 4 41.90 18.00 -10.33
C LEU A 4 40.43 18.30 -9.96
N LEU A 5 39.49 17.89 -10.81
CA LEU A 5 38.06 17.83 -10.48
C LEU A 5 37.85 16.67 -9.51
N ALA A 6 37.65 16.97 -8.23
CA ALA A 6 37.15 16.00 -7.27
C ALA A 6 35.68 15.69 -7.61
N LEU A 7 35.44 14.54 -8.24
CA LEU A 7 34.11 13.97 -8.40
C LEU A 7 33.63 13.55 -7.00
N SER A 8 32.89 14.43 -6.32
CA SER A 8 32.26 14.11 -5.05
C SER A 8 31.22 13.01 -5.29
N LEU A 9 31.56 11.79 -4.86
CA LEU A 9 30.62 10.69 -4.77
C LEU A 9 29.65 11.03 -3.64
N LEU A 10 28.50 11.62 -3.98
CA LEU A 10 27.36 11.71 -3.08
C LEU A 10 26.96 10.28 -2.70
N LEU A 11 27.45 9.82 -1.54
CA LEU A 11 26.94 8.63 -0.88
C LEU A 11 25.49 8.94 -0.50
N PHE A 12 24.55 8.56 -1.37
CA PHE A 12 23.16 8.45 -0.96
C PHE A 12 23.10 7.39 0.12
N VAL A 13 22.97 7.81 1.39
CA VAL A 13 22.52 6.92 2.46
C VAL A 13 21.15 6.42 2.02
N ARG A 14 21.11 5.21 1.46
CA ARG A 14 19.86 4.47 1.29
C ARG A 14 19.45 4.13 2.72
N CYS A 15 18.46 4.83 3.25
CA CYS A 15 17.73 4.29 4.38
C CYS A 15 17.17 2.97 3.87
N ASN A 16 17.64 1.84 4.42
CA ASN A 16 17.12 0.53 4.08
C ASN A 16 15.75 0.39 4.75
N ASP A 17 14.81 1.22 4.31
CA ASP A 17 13.45 1.21 4.80
C ASP A 17 12.86 -0.13 4.38
N ASN A 18 12.56 -0.96 5.36
CA ASN A 18 11.97 -2.27 5.14
C ASN A 18 10.48 -2.23 5.47
N PHE A 19 9.78 -3.34 5.29
CA PHE A 19 8.39 -3.49 5.67
C PHE A 19 8.03 -2.86 7.05
N ASP A 20 8.85 -3.11 8.07
CA ASP A 20 8.59 -2.64 9.43
C ASP A 20 8.81 -1.13 9.59
N SER A 21 9.50 -0.47 8.65
CA SER A 21 9.53 0.99 8.60
C SER A 21 8.13 1.56 8.36
N TYR A 22 7.32 0.92 7.51
CA TYR A 22 6.03 1.46 7.05
C TYR A 22 4.82 0.87 7.76
N PHE A 23 4.92 -0.37 8.24
CA PHE A 23 3.78 -1.12 8.75
C PHE A 23 4.10 -1.74 10.12
N GLU A 24 3.12 -1.77 11.01
CA GLU A 24 3.18 -2.57 12.24
C GLU A 24 2.95 -4.05 11.92
N SER A 25 2.02 -4.33 11.00
CA SER A 25 1.78 -5.67 10.50
C SER A 25 0.98 -5.62 9.19
N ALA A 26 1.01 -6.72 8.44
CA ALA A 26 -0.01 -6.97 7.42
C ALA A 26 -0.26 -8.48 7.32
N SER A 27 -1.51 -8.85 7.09
CA SER A 27 -1.90 -10.24 6.91
C SER A 27 -3.14 -10.36 6.04
N TRP A 28 -3.20 -11.48 5.33
CA TRP A 28 -4.41 -11.87 4.63
C TRP A 28 -5.49 -12.29 5.62
N ILE A 29 -6.69 -11.73 5.47
CA ILE A 29 -7.86 -12.03 6.29
C ILE A 29 -9.08 -12.30 5.41
N ASP A 30 -10.06 -13.03 5.96
CA ASP A 30 -11.43 -12.99 5.48
C ASP A 30 -12.20 -11.92 6.23
N ARG A 31 -12.91 -11.04 5.51
CA ARG A 31 -13.81 -10.03 6.08
C ARG A 31 -15.22 -10.15 5.51
N ASN A 32 -15.98 -11.09 6.07
CA ASN A 32 -17.34 -11.40 5.66
C ASN A 32 -17.37 -12.00 4.24
N GLY A 33 -16.63 -13.09 4.04
CA GLY A 33 -16.59 -13.87 2.80
C GLY A 33 -15.75 -13.23 1.70
N VAL A 34 -14.88 -12.30 2.06
CA VAL A 34 -14.02 -11.58 1.12
C VAL A 34 -12.61 -11.56 1.65
N VAL A 35 -11.69 -12.07 0.82
CA VAL A 35 -10.26 -12.01 1.06
C VAL A 35 -9.75 -10.57 0.94
N ALA A 36 -8.88 -10.18 1.87
CA ALA A 36 -8.22 -8.91 1.85
C ALA A 36 -6.87 -8.92 2.55
N LEU A 37 -5.95 -8.09 2.08
CA LEU A 37 -4.75 -7.75 2.83
C LEU A 37 -5.12 -6.64 3.82
N SER A 38 -5.05 -6.95 5.12
CA SER A 38 -5.26 -6.02 6.22
C SER A 38 -3.90 -5.49 6.67
N ILE A 39 -3.68 -4.18 6.54
CA ILE A 39 -2.39 -3.52 6.68
C ILE A 39 -2.50 -2.52 7.84
N PHE A 40 -1.83 -2.81 8.94
CA PHE A 40 -1.67 -1.88 10.05
C PHE A 40 -0.49 -0.96 9.75
N HIS A 41 -0.78 0.29 9.40
CA HIS A 41 0.22 1.24 8.90
C HIS A 41 0.77 2.16 9.98
N LYS A 42 1.94 2.71 9.70
CA LYS A 42 2.58 3.81 10.42
C LYS A 42 2.48 5.08 9.58
N THR A 43 2.51 6.23 10.22
CA THR A 43 2.37 7.54 9.55
C THR A 43 3.40 7.79 8.45
N ILE A 44 4.61 7.23 8.55
CA ILE A 44 5.65 7.33 7.51
C ILE A 44 5.22 6.71 6.16
N ALA A 45 4.26 5.79 6.15
CA ALA A 45 3.71 5.25 4.91
C ALA A 45 3.02 6.34 4.05
N TYR A 46 2.60 7.46 4.66
CA TYR A 46 1.92 8.56 3.95
C TYR A 46 2.89 9.33 3.05
N ASP A 47 4.12 9.53 3.52
CA ASP A 47 5.13 10.33 2.82
C ASP A 47 5.95 9.49 1.84
N LYS A 48 5.92 8.17 2.00
CA LYS A 48 6.73 7.21 1.23
C LYS A 48 5.89 6.15 0.54
N VAL A 49 4.79 6.58 -0.07
CA VAL A 49 3.76 5.74 -0.71
C VAL A 49 4.34 4.65 -1.62
N GLU A 50 5.21 5.01 -2.57
CA GLU A 50 5.79 4.05 -3.52
C GLU A 50 6.67 3.00 -2.83
N ALA A 51 7.50 3.43 -1.87
CA ALA A 51 8.36 2.53 -1.14
C ALA A 51 7.53 1.62 -0.22
N ALA A 52 6.54 2.17 0.46
CA ALA A 52 5.62 1.41 1.32
C ALA A 52 4.85 0.35 0.51
N PHE A 53 4.28 0.70 -0.65
CA PHE A 53 3.59 -0.28 -1.49
C PHE A 53 4.54 -1.34 -2.02
N LYS A 54 5.78 -0.96 -2.39
CA LYS A 54 6.79 -1.91 -2.84
C LYS A 54 7.14 -2.94 -1.76
N GLU A 55 7.20 -2.56 -0.48
CA GLU A 55 7.40 -3.52 0.61
C GLU A 55 6.23 -4.51 0.77
N LEU A 56 4.99 -4.07 0.52
CA LEU A 56 3.84 -4.99 0.44
C LEU A 56 4.00 -5.97 -0.73
N GLU A 57 4.37 -5.47 -1.90
CA GLU A 57 4.57 -6.27 -3.10
C GLU A 57 5.70 -7.29 -2.90
N THR A 58 6.84 -6.89 -2.36
CA THR A 58 7.95 -7.78 -2.03
C THR A 58 7.53 -8.89 -1.06
N ARG A 59 6.67 -8.59 -0.08
CA ARG A 59 6.27 -9.56 0.94
C ARG A 59 5.14 -10.51 0.50
N PHE A 60 4.20 -10.03 -0.31
CA PHE A 60 2.95 -10.74 -0.59
C PHE A 60 2.76 -11.14 -2.05
N SER A 61 3.58 -10.68 -3.00
CA SER A 61 3.35 -10.95 -4.44
C SER A 61 3.46 -12.43 -4.85
N SER A 62 4.10 -13.27 -4.04
CA SER A 62 4.15 -14.72 -4.25
C SER A 62 2.93 -15.46 -3.71
N ASP A 63 2.07 -14.79 -2.92
CA ASP A 63 0.84 -15.38 -2.39
C ASP A 63 -0.22 -15.49 -3.50
N VAL A 64 -0.95 -16.61 -3.51
CA VAL A 64 -2.04 -16.85 -4.48
C VAL A 64 -3.16 -15.81 -4.39
N GLN A 65 -3.28 -15.09 -3.28
CA GLN A 65 -4.25 -14.03 -3.07
C GLN A 65 -3.81 -12.70 -3.70
N TRP A 66 -2.51 -12.50 -3.95
CA TRP A 66 -2.01 -11.28 -4.59
C TRP A 66 -2.33 -11.28 -6.09
N LYS A 67 -3.48 -10.68 -6.43
CA LYS A 67 -3.96 -10.52 -7.80
C LYS A 67 -4.34 -9.07 -8.05
N ASN A 68 -4.35 -8.66 -9.31
CA ASN A 68 -4.77 -7.32 -9.74
C ASN A 68 -3.93 -6.22 -9.08
N ARG A 69 -2.60 -6.33 -9.20
CA ARG A 69 -1.61 -5.44 -8.59
C ARG A 69 -1.94 -3.95 -8.74
N ASP A 70 -2.32 -3.50 -9.92
CA ASP A 70 -2.64 -2.08 -10.15
C ASP A 70 -3.92 -1.65 -9.43
N ALA A 71 -4.91 -2.54 -9.34
CA ALA A 71 -6.11 -2.26 -8.56
C ALA A 71 -5.81 -2.27 -7.05
N LEU A 72 -4.93 -3.14 -6.56
CA LEU A 72 -4.46 -3.12 -5.17
C LEU A 72 -3.71 -1.82 -4.86
N TYR A 73 -2.86 -1.37 -5.77
CA TYR A 73 -2.15 -0.10 -5.65
C TYR A 73 -3.10 1.10 -5.62
N MET A 74 -4.13 1.13 -6.48
CA MET A 74 -5.12 2.20 -6.46
C MET A 74 -5.95 2.22 -5.16
N GLN A 75 -6.27 1.04 -4.61
CA GLN A 75 -6.92 0.95 -3.29
C GLN A 75 -6.00 1.46 -2.18
N PHE A 76 -4.72 1.11 -2.21
CA PHE A 76 -3.70 1.62 -1.28
C PHE A 76 -3.59 3.15 -1.35
N LEU A 77 -3.50 3.72 -2.56
CA LEU A 77 -3.48 5.17 -2.77
C LEU A 77 -4.73 5.86 -2.22
N CYS A 78 -5.91 5.27 -2.40
CA CYS A 78 -7.15 5.83 -1.85
C CYS A 78 -7.07 5.93 -0.32
N HIS A 79 -6.60 4.86 0.34
CA HIS A 79 -6.42 4.86 1.79
C HIS A 79 -5.43 5.93 2.23
N VAL A 80 -4.26 6.03 1.59
CA VAL A 80 -3.26 7.06 1.92
C VAL A 80 -3.83 8.47 1.79
N ASN A 81 -4.48 8.77 0.66
CA ASN A 81 -4.83 10.15 0.30
C ASN A 81 -6.18 10.62 0.85
N PHE A 82 -7.12 9.71 1.11
CA PHE A 82 -8.50 10.07 1.48
C PHE A 82 -9.02 9.37 2.73
N ALA A 83 -8.39 8.28 3.16
CA ALA A 83 -8.77 7.59 4.40
C ALA A 83 -7.59 7.25 5.31
N PRO A 84 -6.60 8.15 5.54
CA PRO A 84 -5.39 7.81 6.27
C PRO A 84 -5.67 7.41 7.72
N ALA A 85 -6.74 7.95 8.31
CA ALA A 85 -7.17 7.62 9.67
C ALA A 85 -7.73 6.19 9.83
N LYS A 86 -8.08 5.49 8.74
CA LYS A 86 -8.48 4.07 8.84
C LYS A 86 -7.25 3.25 9.19
N ASN A 87 -7.29 2.50 10.28
CA ASN A 87 -6.23 1.54 10.62
C ASN A 87 -6.91 0.27 11.18
N PRO A 88 -6.87 -0.87 10.48
CA PRO A 88 -6.05 -1.18 9.30
C PRO A 88 -6.60 -0.62 7.98
N TRP A 89 -5.69 -0.44 7.01
CA TRP A 89 -6.03 -0.31 5.60
C TRP A 89 -6.24 -1.67 4.98
N ASN A 90 -7.24 -1.72 4.11
CA ASN A 90 -7.92 -2.93 3.78
C ASN A 90 -8.00 -2.98 2.25
N ILE A 91 -7.11 -3.72 1.59
CA ILE A 91 -7.08 -3.83 0.12
C ILE A 91 -7.52 -5.23 -0.33
N GLU A 92 -8.33 -5.28 -1.38
CA GLU A 92 -9.18 -6.42 -1.71
C GLU A 92 -8.91 -6.85 -3.16
N PRO A 93 -8.27 -8.01 -3.40
CA PRO A 93 -7.88 -8.46 -4.73
C PRO A 93 -9.05 -8.63 -5.71
N HIS A 94 -10.26 -8.88 -5.21
CA HIS A 94 -11.46 -8.99 -6.05
C HIS A 94 -11.93 -7.65 -6.65
N ARG A 95 -11.50 -6.52 -6.08
CA ARG A 95 -11.79 -5.19 -6.64
C ARG A 95 -10.81 -4.90 -7.77
N VAL A 96 -11.23 -5.12 -9.00
CA VAL A 96 -10.39 -4.97 -10.20
C VAL A 96 -10.31 -3.54 -10.73
N THR A 97 -11.06 -2.60 -10.16
CA THR A 97 -11.11 -1.22 -10.63
C THR A 97 -9.76 -0.54 -10.46
N THR A 98 -9.26 0.07 -11.54
CA THR A 98 -8.05 0.91 -11.54
C THR A 98 -8.36 2.41 -11.60
N SER A 99 -9.65 2.78 -11.68
CA SER A 99 -10.08 4.17 -11.61
C SER A 99 -9.95 4.72 -10.19
N TYR A 100 -9.08 5.71 -10.04
CA TYR A 100 -8.85 6.40 -8.77
C TYR A 100 -10.13 7.08 -8.25
N LEU A 101 -10.90 7.73 -9.14
CA LEU A 101 -12.19 8.35 -8.79
C LEU A 101 -13.19 7.33 -8.26
N GLN A 102 -13.24 6.13 -8.84
CA GLN A 102 -14.17 5.10 -8.40
C GLN A 102 -13.83 4.58 -7.00
N HIS A 103 -12.55 4.52 -6.62
CA HIS A 103 -12.16 4.15 -5.25
C HIS A 103 -12.60 5.20 -4.23
N ILE A 104 -12.51 6.49 -4.58
CA ILE A 104 -12.99 7.59 -3.74
C ILE A 104 -14.51 7.51 -3.55
N LEU A 105 -15.26 7.34 -4.65
CA LEU A 105 -16.72 7.19 -4.60
C LEU A 105 -17.14 5.95 -3.81
N ASN A 106 -16.34 4.89 -3.86
CA ASN A 106 -16.52 3.68 -3.08
C ASN A 106 -15.90 3.78 -1.67
N ALA A 107 -15.65 4.99 -1.16
CA ALA A 107 -15.20 5.30 0.19
C ALA A 107 -13.91 4.57 0.65
N CYS A 108 -12.97 4.33 -0.28
CA CYS A 108 -11.69 3.65 -0.05
C CYS A 108 -11.87 2.37 0.77
N ASN A 109 -12.58 1.37 0.22
CA ASN A 109 -12.86 0.10 0.88
C ASN A 109 -13.43 0.28 2.30
N PRO A 110 -14.69 0.74 2.43
CA PRO A 110 -15.35 0.90 3.71
C PRO A 110 -15.45 -0.46 4.43
N PRO A 111 -15.56 -0.45 5.77
CA PRO A 111 -15.87 -1.66 6.52
C PRO A 111 -17.08 -2.37 5.92
N ARG A 112 -16.97 -3.69 5.73
CA ARG A 112 -18.08 -4.52 5.24
C ARG A 112 -19.13 -4.57 6.34
N LYS A 113 -20.21 -3.79 6.21
CA LYS A 113 -21.43 -4.03 6.99
C LYS A 113 -22.00 -5.39 6.55
N TYR A 114 -22.57 -6.14 7.49
CA TYR A 114 -23.25 -7.42 7.22
C TYR A 114 -24.09 -7.33 5.94
N TYR A 115 -23.85 -8.26 5.01
CA TYR A 115 -24.45 -8.42 3.68
C TYR A 115 -25.61 -7.47 3.32
N TYR A 116 -25.38 -6.55 2.38
CA TYR A 116 -26.40 -6.22 1.39
C TYR A 116 -25.72 -6.02 0.03
N TYR A 117 -26.00 -6.95 -0.88
CA TYR A 117 -25.79 -6.79 -2.30
C TYR A 117 -26.68 -5.63 -2.79
N VAL A 118 -26.08 -4.67 -3.47
CA VAL A 118 -26.74 -3.86 -4.50
C VAL A 118 -25.96 -4.04 -5.79
#